data_AF-A0A3M9Y751-F1
#
_entry.id   AF-A0A3M9Y751-F1
#
_cell.length_a   1.000
_cell.length_b   1.000
_cell.length_c   1.000
_cell.angle_alpha   90.00
_cell.angle_beta   90.00
_cell.angle_gamma   90.00
#
_symmetry.space_group_name_H-M   'P 1'
#
loop_
_entity.id
_entity.type
_entity.pdbx_description
1 polymer ?
#
loop_
_entity_poly.entity_id
_entity_poly.type
_entity_poly.pdbx_seq_one_letter_code
_entity_poly.pdbx_strand_id
1 'polypeptide(L)' 'MDSSLPQVWQAAGVNGAFLPAIGKNSQFYVAFALLLTGLSLTGAFALNRSFINIPALGFPASAAIAFGTVYMFCAVGVYV' A
#
# COMPACT_ATOMS: atom_id res chain seq x y z
N MET A 1 28.57 -27.70 -10.23
CA MET A 1 28.73 -26.29 -10.62
C MET A 1 27.40 -25.64 -10.36
N ASP A 2 27.36 -24.63 -9.49
CA ASP A 2 26.14 -23.87 -9.27
C ASP A 2 25.78 -23.16 -10.56
N SER A 3 24.50 -23.23 -10.94
CA SER A 3 23.98 -22.59 -12.14
C SER A 3 24.21 -21.08 -12.09
N SER A 4 24.70 -20.51 -13.20
CA SER A 4 24.98 -19.07 -13.28
C SER A 4 23.69 -18.24 -13.20
N LEU A 5 23.77 -17.00 -12.68
CA LEU A 5 22.63 -16.08 -12.58
C LEU A 5 21.84 -15.94 -13.91
N PRO A 6 22.48 -15.80 -15.09
CA PRO A 6 21.75 -15.75 -16.36
C PRO A 6 20.99 -17.04 -16.68
N GLN A 7 21.55 -18.21 -16.36
CA GLN A 7 20.86 -19.50 -16.56
C GLN A 7 19.64 -19.62 -15.65
N VAL A 8 19.75 -19.19 -14.39
CA VAL A 8 18.63 -19.19 -13.45
C VAL A 8 17.53 -18.22 -13.91
N TRP A 9 17.90 -17.02 -14.38
CA TRP A 9 16.94 -16.05 -14.93
C TRP A 9 16.18 -16.62 -16.14
N GLN A 10 16.88 -17.21 -17.10
CA GLN A 10 16.25 -17.82 -18.27
C GLN A 10 15.38 -19.03 -17.89
N ALA A 11 15.80 -19.83 -16.92
CA ALA A 11 15.04 -20.98 -16.43
C ALA A 11 13.76 -20.57 -15.69
N ALA A 12 13.75 -19.43 -14.99
CA ALA A 12 12.57 -18.91 -14.31
C ALA A 12 11.46 -18.50 -15.30
N GLY A 13 11.85 -17.94 -16.45
CA GLY A 13 10.94 -17.63 -17.56
C GLY A 13 9.69 -16.86 -17.15
N VAL A 14 8.56 -17.14 -17.81
CA VAL A 14 7.26 -16.48 -17.55
C VAL A 14 6.70 -16.86 -16.17
N ASN A 15 7.01 -18.05 -15.66
CA ASN A 15 6.51 -18.55 -14.38
C ASN A 15 7.19 -17.89 -13.17
N GLY A 16 8.37 -17.28 -13.37
CA GLY A 16 9.07 -16.48 -12.37
C GLY A 16 8.76 -14.98 -12.43
N ALA A 17 7.81 -14.56 -13.28
CA ALA A 17 7.48 -13.15 -13.44
C ALA A 17 6.93 -12.56 -12.12
N PHE A 18 7.35 -11.34 -11.82
CA PHE A 18 6.85 -10.61 -10.65
C PHE A 18 5.37 -10.27 -10.81
N LEU A 19 4.55 -10.76 -9.90
CA LEU A 19 3.14 -10.42 -9.79
C LEU A 19 2.97 -9.38 -8.68
N PRO A 20 2.67 -8.11 -9.02
CA PRO A 20 2.50 -7.08 -8.01
C PRO A 20 1.23 -7.35 -7.19
N ALA A 21 1.30 -7.11 -5.88
CA ALA A 21 0.12 -7.20 -5.02
C ALA A 21 -0.98 -6.22 -5.47
N ILE A 22 -0.60 -5.02 -5.93
CA ILE A 22 -1.50 -4.01 -6.48
C ILE A 22 -1.01 -3.63 -7.89
N GLY A 23 -1.85 -3.88 -8.89
CA GLY A 23 -1.56 -3.53 -10.28
C GLY A 23 -1.43 -2.01 -10.48
N LYS A 24 -0.55 -1.58 -11.40
CA LYS A 24 -0.30 -0.16 -11.68
C LYS A 24 -1.58 0.65 -11.92
N ASN A 25 -2.50 0.10 -12.71
CA ASN A 25 -3.75 0.78 -13.08
C ASN A 25 -4.74 0.93 -11.92
N SER A 26 -4.58 0.18 -10.82
CA SER A 26 -5.43 0.29 -9.64
C SER A 26 -4.82 1.10 -8.50
N GLN A 27 -3.53 1.47 -8.59
CA GLN A 27 -2.82 2.19 -7.52
C GLN A 27 -3.54 3.48 -7.11
N PHE A 28 -4.04 4.27 -8.07
CA PHE A 28 -4.78 5.49 -7.77
C PHE A 28 -6.05 5.22 -6.96
N TYR A 29 -6.86 4.24 -7.38
CA TYR A 29 -8.13 3.93 -6.71
C TYR A 29 -7.91 3.39 -5.30
N VAL A 30 -6.92 2.51 -5.13
CA VAL A 30 -6.54 1.96 -3.82
C VAL A 30 -6.03 3.07 -2.92
N ALA A 31 -5.14 3.94 -3.42
CA ALA A 31 -4.63 5.08 -2.69
C ALA A 31 -5.75 6.02 -2.22
N PHE A 32 -6.63 6.39 -3.15
CA PHE A 32 -7.75 7.28 -2.87
C PHE A 32 -8.69 6.71 -1.79
N ALA A 33 -9.05 5.42 -1.91
CA ALA A 33 -9.90 4.76 -0.93
C ALA A 33 -9.25 4.70 0.47
N LEU A 34 -7.96 4.37 0.54
CA LEU A 34 -7.21 4.35 1.79
C LEU A 34 -7.09 5.74 2.42
N LEU A 35 -6.77 6.77 1.64
CA LEU A 35 -6.67 8.15 2.13
C LEU A 35 -8.02 8.69 2.60
N LEU A 36 -9.09 8.47 1.84
CA LEU A 36 -10.44 8.88 2.23
C LEU A 36 -10.88 8.19 3.53
N THR A 37 -10.60 6.90 3.66
CA THR A 37 -10.88 6.13 4.88
C THR A 37 -10.06 6.66 6.06
N GLY A 38 -8.76 6.87 5.85
CA GLY A 38 -7.86 7.40 6.87
C GLY A 38 -8.25 8.80 7.36
N LEU A 39 -8.60 9.70 6.45
CA LEU A 39 -9.09 11.04 6.78
C LEU A 39 -10.43 10.99 7.54
N SER A 40 -11.35 10.12 7.11
CA SER A 40 -12.65 9.94 7.75
C SER A 40 -12.51 9.39 9.17
N LEU A 41 -11.66 8.37 9.38
CA LEU A 41 -11.36 7.82 10.70
C LEU A 41 -10.62 8.81 11.59
N THR A 42 -9.70 9.60 11.03
CA THR A 42 -9.02 10.68 11.76
C THR A 42 -10.04 11.73 12.23
N GLY A 43 -10.97 12.12 11.36
CA GLY A 43 -12.06 13.03 11.71
C GLY A 43 -12.95 12.46 12.83
N ALA A 44 -13.37 11.20 12.71
CA ALA A 44 -14.16 10.52 13.74
C ALA A 44 -13.43 10.45 15.09
N PHE A 45 -12.14 10.12 15.08
CA PHE A 45 -11.30 10.14 16.29
C PHE A 45 -11.19 11.54 16.89
N ALA A 46 -11.03 12.58 16.05
CA ALA A 46 -10.92 13.96 16.50
C ALA A 46 -12.23 14.48 17.14
N LEU A 47 -13.39 14.03 16.65
CA LEU A 47 -14.70 14.37 17.19
C LEU A 47 -15.05 13.61 18.49
N ASN A 48 -14.47 12.43 18.71
CA ASN A 48 -14.68 11.62 19.91
C ASN A 48 -13.34 11.09 20.45
N ARG A 49 -12.63 11.92 21.22
CA ARG A 49 -11.31 11.54 21.75
C ARG A 49 -11.44 10.74 23.04
N SER A 50 -10.95 9.50 23.02
CA SER A 50 -10.82 8.65 24.21
C SER A 50 -9.63 7.70 24.04
N PHE A 51 -9.11 7.17 25.15
CA PHE A 51 -8.03 6.17 25.12
C PHE A 51 -8.42 4.90 24.35
N ILE A 52 -9.70 4.52 24.39
CA ILE A 52 -10.23 3.36 23.65
C ILE A 52 -10.25 3.64 22.14
N ASN A 53 -10.49 4.89 21.74
CA ASN A 53 -10.53 5.27 20.33
C ASN A 53 -9.13 5.37 19.68
N ILE A 54 -8.06 5.35 20.47
CA ILE A 54 -6.68 5.29 19.94
C ILE A 54 -6.44 3.99 19.17
N PRO A 55 -6.56 2.79 19.78
CA PRO A 55 -6.39 1.54 19.05
C PRO A 55 -7.54 1.30 18.06
N ALA A 56 -8.77 1.72 18.38
CA ALA A 56 -9.93 1.44 17.54
C ALA A 56 -10.01 2.31 16.27
N LEU A 57 -9.59 3.58 16.34
CA LEU A 57 -9.69 4.53 15.23
C LEU A 57 -8.33 5.11 14.84
N GLY A 58 -7.52 5.54 15.81
CA GLY A 58 -6.23 6.19 15.55
C GLY A 58 -5.24 5.28 14.82
N PHE A 59 -5.08 4.03 15.28
CA PHE A 59 -4.16 3.08 14.64
C PHE A 59 -4.60 2.69 13.21
N PRO A 60 -5.87 2.30 12.96
CA PRO A 60 -6.35 2.06 11.59
C PRO A 60 -6.27 3.31 10.70
N ALA A 61 -6.57 4.49 11.22
CA ALA A 61 -6.45 5.74 10.46
C ALA A 61 -5.01 6.00 10.02
N SER A 62 -4.05 5.84 10.94
CA SER A 62 -2.63 6.02 10.64
C SER A 62 -2.15 5.03 9.58
N ALA A 63 -2.50 3.75 9.71
CA ALA A 63 -2.16 2.74 8.71
C ALA A 63 -2.75 3.08 7.34
N ALA A 64 -4.03 3.44 7.28
CA ALA A 64 -4.70 3.79 6.03
C ALA A 64 -4.04 5.01 5.35
N ILE A 65 -3.70 6.06 6.12
CA ILE A 65 -2.99 7.23 5.59
C ILE A 65 -1.59 6.86 5.08
N ALA A 66 -0.84 6.07 5.84
CA ALA A 66 0.52 5.68 5.48
C ALA A 66 0.56 4.89 4.17
N PHE A 67 -0.20 3.80 4.07
CA PHE A 67 -0.25 2.99 2.84
C PHE A 67 -0.90 3.75 1.69
N GLY A 68 -1.95 4.53 1.97
CA GLY A 68 -2.62 5.36 0.96
C GLY A 68 -1.67 6.38 0.33
N THR A 69 -0.82 7.01 1.13
CA THR A 69 0.17 7.99 0.65
C THR A 69 1.21 7.34 -0.27
N VAL A 70 1.74 6.17 0.12
CA VAL A 70 2.72 5.44 -0.71
C VAL A 70 2.10 5.05 -2.05
N TYR A 71 0.89 4.49 -2.06
CA TYR A 71 0.22 4.16 -3.31
C TYR A 71 -0.12 5.40 -4.14
N MET A 72 -0.42 6.54 -3.51
CA MET A 72 -0.67 7.79 -4.21
C MET A 72 0.59 8.30 -4.92
N PHE A 73 1.76 8.23 -4.26
CA PHE A 73 3.04 8.59 -4.86
C PHE A 73 3.37 7.69 -6.06
N CYS A 74 3.14 6.39 -5.93
CA CYS A 74 3.27 5.45 -7.05
C CYS A 74 2.29 5.78 -8.19
N ALA A 75 1.04 6.13 -7.87
CA ALA A 75 0.02 6.46 -8.86
C ALA A 75 0.34 7.71 -9.68
N VAL A 76 1.02 8.70 -9.09
CA VAL A 76 1.48 9.92 -9.80
C VAL A 76 2.86 9.77 -10.44
N GLY A 77 3.48 8.59 -10.33
CA GLY A 77 4.71 8.24 -11.03
C GLY A 77 6.02 8.63 -10.34
N VAL A 78 5.99 8.96 -9.05
CA VAL A 78 7.24 9.20 -8.28
C VAL A 78 7.98 7.87 -8.07
N TYR A 79 7.23 6.80 -7.78
CA TYR A 79 7.73 5.47 -7.42
C TYR A 79 8.70 5.47 -6.22
N VAL A 80 8.59 4.46 -5.37
CA VAL A 80 9.50 4.22 -4.23
C VAL A 80 10.07 2.82 -4.38
#